data_AF-A0A060CGF3-F1
#
_entry.id   AF-A0A060CGF3-F1
#
_cell.length_a   1.000
_cell.length_b   1.000
_cell.length_c   1.000
_cell.angle_alpha   90.00
_cell.angle_beta   90.00
_cell.angle_gamma   90.00
#
_symmetry.space_group_name_H-M   'P 1'
#
loop_
_entity.id
_entity.type
_entity.pdbx_description
1 polymer ?
#
loop_
_entity_poly.entity_id
_entity_poly.type
_entity_poly.pdbx_seq_one_letter_code
_entity_poly.pdbx_strand_id
1 'polypeptide(L)' 'MDAGLLLLAIVGFLPAEDDRIRNTLSELERKLLFEGLMLRYETQSCVDGLPPGEVHSLRAA' A
#
# COMPACT_ATOMS: atom_id res chain seq x y z
N MET A 1 -4.85 3.85 -3.73
CA MET A 1 -3.46 4.04 -3.25
C MET A 1 -2.66 2.75 -3.48
N ASP A 2 -1.33 2.78 -3.67
CA ASP A 2 -0.50 1.59 -3.95
C ASP A 2 0.85 1.64 -3.19
N ALA A 3 1.20 0.56 -2.48
CA ALA A 3 2.44 0.39 -1.72
C ALA A 3 3.69 0.21 -2.61
N GLY A 4 3.50 -0.08 -3.90
CA GLY A 4 4.55 -0.07 -4.91
C GLY A 4 5.29 1.27 -5.02
N LEU A 5 4.69 2.37 -4.55
CA LEU A 5 5.37 3.66 -4.43
C LEU A 5 6.62 3.61 -3.53
N LEU A 6 6.70 2.68 -2.58
CA LEU A 6 7.91 2.48 -1.74
C LEU A 6 9.10 1.95 -2.55
N LEU A 7 8.89 1.41 -3.76
CA LEU A 7 9.99 1.03 -4.64
C LEU A 7 10.86 2.23 -5.02
N LEU A 8 10.31 3.45 -5.07
CA LEU A 8 11.09 4.65 -5.36
C LEU A 8 12.24 4.83 -4.37
N ALA A 9 12.04 4.47 -3.10
CA ALA A 9 13.09 4.48 -2.09
C ALA A 9 14.01 3.26 -2.23
N ILE A 10 13.44 2.06 -2.39
CA ILE A 10 14.18 0.79 -2.43
C ILE A 10 15.19 0.75 -3.60
N VAL A 11 14.82 1.29 -4.76
CA VAL A 11 15.70 1.33 -5.94
C VAL A 11 16.61 2.57 -5.98
N GLY A 12 16.55 3.43 -4.95
CA GLY A 12 17.38 4.63 -4.84
C GLY A 12 16.98 5.77 -5.77
N PHE A 13 15.75 5.79 -6.29
CA PHE A 13 15.24 6.92 -7.08
C PHE A 13 15.03 8.15 -6.19
N LEU A 14 14.55 7.96 -4.96
CA LEU A 14 14.51 8.97 -3.90
C LEU A 14 15.18 8.43 -2.62
N PRO A 15 15.82 9.29 -1.80
CA PRO A 15 16.23 8.90 -0.45
C PRO A 15 15.02 8.48 0.40
N ALA A 16 15.20 7.52 1.30
CA ALA A 16 14.13 7.05 2.18
C ALA A 16 13.61 8.16 3.12
N GLU A 17 14.47 9.13 3.44
CA GLU A 17 14.17 10.26 4.31
C GLU A 17 13.48 11.43 3.58
N ASP A 18 13.36 11.39 2.25
CA ASP A 18 12.70 12.42 1.45
C ASP A 18 11.24 12.60 1.90
N ASP A 19 10.80 13.85 2.06
CA ASP A 19 9.46 14.18 2.55
C ASP A 19 8.35 13.55 1.69
N ARG A 20 8.58 13.36 0.39
CA ARG A 20 7.63 12.66 -0.49
C ARG A 20 7.49 11.20 -0.11
N ILE A 21 8.58 10.54 0.26
CA ILE A 21 8.55 9.16 0.73
C ILE A 21 7.89 9.08 2.11
N ARG A 22 8.26 9.96 3.05
CA ARG A 22 7.67 9.99 4.40
C ARG A 22 6.16 10.24 4.38
N ASN A 23 5.71 11.18 3.55
CA ASN A 23 4.29 11.48 3.38
C ASN A 23 3.54 10.32 2.72
N THR A 24 4.17 9.67 1.72
CA THR A 24 3.62 8.46 1.10
C THR A 24 3.45 7.34 2.12
N LEU A 25 4.48 7.08 2.93
CA LEU A 25 4.43 6.06 3.98
C LEU A 25 3.28 6.33 4.97
N SER A 26 3.14 7.58 5.43
CA SER A 26 2.06 7.98 6.35
C SER A 26 0.67 7.70 5.77
N GLU A 27 0.46 7.93 4.48
CA GLU A 27 -0.81 7.61 3.82
C GLU A 27 -1.00 6.11 3.59
N LEU A 28 0.06 5.37 3.29
CA LEU A 28 0.02 3.92 3.15
C LEU A 28 -0.33 3.24 4.47
N GLU A 29 0.26 3.67 5.59
CA GLU A 29 -0.07 3.17 6.93
C GLU A 29 -1.55 3.39 7.25
N ARG A 30 -2.10 4.57 6.95
CA ARG A 30 -3.51 4.87 7.20
C ARG A 30 -4.48 4.05 6.34
N LYS A 31 -4.10 3.72 5.10
CA LYS A 31 -5.04 3.17 4.11
C LYS A 31 -4.87 1.67 3.86
N LEU A 32 -3.65 1.17 3.95
CA LEU A 32 -3.28 -0.17 3.50
C LEU A 32 -2.72 -1.06 4.63
N LEU A 33 -2.43 -0.53 5.83
CA LEU A 33 -2.02 -1.35 6.97
C LEU A 33 -3.25 -2.01 7.62
N PHE A 34 -3.21 -3.33 7.72
CA PHE A 34 -4.24 -4.14 8.35
C PHE A 34 -3.57 -5.29 9.11
N GLU A 35 -3.84 -5.41 10.41
CA GLU A 35 -3.29 -6.48 11.26
C GLU A 35 -1.76 -6.63 11.18
N GLY A 36 -1.04 -5.50 11.05
CA GLY A 36 0.42 -5.48 10.96
C GLY A 36 0.97 -5.90 9.59
N LEU A 37 0.11 -6.18 8.61
CA LEU A 37 0.47 -6.45 7.23
C LEU A 37 0.04 -5.29 6.34
N MET A 38 0.82 -4.99 5.30
CA MET A 38 0.51 -3.93 4.35
C MET A 38 -0.05 -4.53 3.06
N LEU A 39 -1.27 -4.14 2.71
CA LEU A 39 -1.86 -4.45 1.42
C LEU A 39 -1.07 -3.79 0.29
N ARG A 40 -0.99 -4.45 -0.86
CA ARG A 40 -0.32 -3.88 -2.02
C ARG A 40 -1.06 -2.64 -2.55
N TYR A 41 -2.37 -2.72 -2.69
CA TYR A 41 -3.19 -1.60 -3.15
C TYR A 41 -4.60 -1.68 -2.58
N GLU A 42 -5.33 -0.58 -2.74
CA GLU A 42 -6.72 -0.46 -2.31
C GLU A 42 -7.67 -1.23 -3.24
N THR A 43 -8.24 -2.32 -2.73
CA THR A 43 -9.03 -3.27 -3.53
C THR A 43 -10.46 -2.85 -3.81
N GLN A 44 -10.96 -1.80 -3.16
CA GLN A 44 -12.27 -1.23 -3.45
C GLN A 44 -12.31 -0.52 -4.82
N SER A 45 -11.15 -0.27 -5.42
CA SER A 45 -11.05 0.45 -6.69
C SER A 45 -11.23 -0.45 -7.94
N CYS A 46 -11.30 -1.78 -7.79
CA CYS A 46 -11.46 -2.76 -8.89
C CYS A 46 -10.50 -2.57 -10.08
N VAL A 47 -9.32 -1.99 -9.84
CA VAL A 47 -8.32 -1.69 -10.87
C VAL A 47 -7.58 -2.92 -11.40
N ASP A 48 -7.72 -4.05 -10.72
CA ASP A 48 -7.08 -5.33 -11.00
C ASP A 48 -7.99 -6.33 -11.73
N GLY A 49 -9.25 -5.98 -11.96
CA GLY A 49 -10.23 -6.88 -12.57
C GLY A 49 -10.76 -7.96 -11.63
N LEU A 50 -10.50 -7.85 -10.32
CA LEU A 50 -10.99 -8.78 -9.31
C LEU A 50 -12.21 -8.22 -8.57
N PRO A 51 -13.08 -9.09 -7.99
CA PRO A 51 -14.15 -8.66 -7.11
C PRO A 51 -13.61 -7.85 -5.92
N PRO A 52 -14.34 -6.81 -5.45
CA PRO A 52 -13.96 -6.07 -4.26
C PRO A 52 -13.74 -7.01 -3.06
N GLY A 53 -12.60 -6.87 -2.40
CA GLY A 53 -12.31 -7.63 -1.18
C GLY A 53 -11.74 -9.04 -1.38
N GLU A 54 -11.27 -9.41 -2.57
CA GLU A 54 -10.67 -10.74 -2.76
C GLU A 54 -9.30 -10.91 -2.03
N VAL A 55 -8.53 -9.82 -1.87
CA VAL A 55 -7.35 -9.81 -0.96
C VAL A 55 -7.73 -9.79 0.52
N HIS A 56 -9.02 -9.59 0.84
CA HIS A 56 -9.55 -9.50 2.20
C HIS A 56 -9.76 -10.89 2.83
N SER A 57 -9.17 -11.95 2.27
CA SER A 57 -9.19 -13.31 2.84
C SER A 57 -8.51 -13.42 4.22
N LEU A 58 -7.88 -12.35 4.73
CA LEU A 58 -7.45 -12.20 6.12
C LEU A 58 -8.52 -11.59 7.06
N ARG A 59 -9.69 -11.19 6.57
CA ARG A 59 -10.81 -10.66 7.39
C ARG A 59 -11.80 -11.74 7.87
N ALA A 60 -11.58 -12.99 7.54
CA ALA A 60 -12.45 -14.11 7.92
C ALA A 60 -11.66 -15.13 8.75
N ALA A 61 -11.38 -14.75 9.99
CA ALA A 61 -11.15 -15.65 11.13
C ALA A 61 -11.66 -14.97 12.40
#